data_AF-A0A8T2DJY4-F1
#
_entry.id   AF-A0A8T2DJY4-F1
#
_cell.length_a   1.000
_cell.length_b   1.000
_cell.length_c   1.000
_cell.angle_alpha   90.00
_cell.angle_beta   90.00
_cell.angle_gamma   90.00
#
_symmetry.space_group_name_H-M   'P 1'
#
loop_
_entity.id
_entity.type
_entity.pdbx_description
1 polymer ?
#
loop_
_entity_poly.entity_id
_entity_poly.type
_entity_poly.pdbx_seq_one_letter_code
_entity_poly.pdbx_strand_id
1 'polypeptide(L)'
;MFHGSALLSVRTFVYLFLILSFICCSYLNRVKDPSHWQVTDALPSYGRGIDLPGKRYMSLINGDMLHDVVVTGDNGTIDGQGLVWWDRFNSHSLEYSRPHLVEFVSAENVIVSNLTFLNAPAYTIHSVYCRNLYIHRVTANTCPESPYTIGIVPDSSENVCIQESSINMGYDAISLKSGWDEYGLSYARPTANVQIRNVYLRAASGSSISFGSEMSGGISDVEVSDAHIHNSLSGIAFRTTNGRGGYIKEIDISNIHMVNVGTAFLANGSFGTHPDSGFDENAYPLVSHIRLHDIVGENISTAGYFFGTKESPFTSILLSNISLSIKNSASPADSWQCSYVDGSSEFVVPEPCLELKSFDSYYGRAEAL
;
A
#
# COMPACT_ATOMS: atom_id res chain seq x y z
N MET A 1 29.76 -9.88 -22.15
CA MET A 1 28.65 -10.47 -22.93
C MET A 1 28.11 -11.66 -22.15
N PHE A 2 27.12 -11.45 -21.29
CA PHE A 2 26.36 -12.55 -20.69
C PHE A 2 25.18 -12.83 -21.62
N HIS A 3 25.24 -13.94 -22.35
CA HIS A 3 24.05 -14.62 -22.88
C HIS A 3 23.61 -15.60 -21.79
N GLY A 4 22.64 -15.19 -20.97
CA GLY A 4 22.11 -15.98 -19.87
C GLY A 4 20.67 -15.53 -19.56
N SER A 5 19.77 -16.51 -19.55
CA SER A 5 18.31 -16.42 -19.57
C SER A 5 17.67 -16.15 -18.20
N ALA A 6 16.33 -15.94 -18.24
CA ALA A 6 15.32 -16.26 -17.20
C ALA A 6 14.89 -15.16 -16.22
N LEU A 7 13.63 -15.29 -15.76
CA LEU A 7 13.12 -14.72 -14.51
C LEU A 7 14.25 -14.67 -13.48
N LEU A 8 14.53 -13.48 -12.95
CA LEU A 8 15.73 -13.29 -12.16
C LEU A 8 15.45 -13.69 -10.71
N SER A 9 15.72 -14.96 -10.40
CA SER A 9 15.71 -15.48 -9.03
C SER A 9 17.07 -15.18 -8.38
N VAL A 10 17.07 -14.31 -7.38
CA VAL A 10 18.26 -13.91 -6.63
C VAL A 10 18.49 -14.92 -5.51
N ARG A 11 19.72 -15.45 -5.35
CA ARG A 11 20.14 -16.28 -4.21
C ARG A 11 21.39 -15.65 -3.58
N THR A 12 21.33 -15.41 -2.26
CA THR A 12 22.21 -14.70 -1.30
C THR A 12 23.57 -14.16 -1.78
N PHE A 13 23.93 -12.94 -1.33
CA PHE A 13 25.04 -12.09 -1.79
C PHE A 13 24.92 -11.68 -3.27
N VAL A 14 24.00 -10.76 -3.56
CA VAL A 14 23.86 -10.24 -4.93
C VAL A 14 23.79 -8.72 -4.91
N TYR A 15 24.90 -8.10 -5.34
CA TYR A 15 24.86 -6.80 -5.97
C TYR A 15 24.23 -6.98 -7.36
N LEU A 16 22.93 -6.74 -7.46
CA LEU A 16 22.28 -6.73 -8.76
C LEU A 16 22.40 -5.33 -9.35
N PHE A 17 23.49 -5.09 -10.06
CA PHE A 17 23.67 -3.87 -10.85
C PHE A 17 22.93 -4.06 -12.19
N LEU A 18 21.71 -3.54 -12.28
CA LEU A 18 20.94 -3.56 -13.52
C LEU A 18 21.27 -2.31 -14.33
N ILE A 19 22.31 -2.39 -15.18
CA ILE A 19 22.44 -1.46 -16.32
C ILE A 19 21.52 -1.98 -17.43
N LEU A 20 20.20 -1.88 -17.22
CA LEU A 20 19.21 -2.26 -18.22
C LEU A 20 18.91 -1.05 -19.12
N SER A 21 19.72 -0.90 -20.16
CA SER A 21 19.30 -0.22 -21.38
C SER A 21 18.90 -1.31 -22.38
N PHE A 22 17.61 -1.36 -22.70
CA PHE A 22 16.97 -2.22 -23.71
C PHE A 22 16.76 -3.70 -23.36
N ILE A 23 15.49 -4.04 -23.10
CA ILE A 23 14.96 -5.40 -23.19
C ILE A 23 14.78 -5.75 -24.68
N CYS A 24 15.50 -6.77 -25.16
CA CYS A 24 15.45 -7.25 -26.56
C CYS A 24 14.08 -7.87 -26.92
N CYS A 25 13.66 -7.78 -28.18
CA CYS A 25 12.36 -8.30 -28.68
C CYS A 25 12.04 -9.76 -28.32
N SER A 26 13.04 -10.62 -28.19
CA SER A 26 12.84 -12.03 -27.80
C SER A 26 12.41 -12.19 -26.33
N TYR A 27 12.81 -11.28 -25.45
CA TYR A 27 12.36 -11.24 -24.05
C TYR A 27 10.94 -10.68 -23.94
N LEU A 28 10.58 -9.72 -24.79
CA LEU A 28 9.24 -9.11 -24.80
C LEU A 28 8.13 -10.16 -25.02
N ASN A 29 8.38 -11.18 -25.84
CA ASN A 29 7.43 -12.27 -26.06
C ASN A 29 7.31 -13.24 -24.88
N ARG A 30 8.36 -13.41 -24.06
CA ARG A 30 8.33 -14.36 -22.93
C ARG A 30 7.58 -13.83 -21.72
N VAL A 31 7.73 -12.54 -21.40
CA VAL A 31 6.99 -11.90 -20.30
C VAL A 31 5.48 -11.93 -20.56
N LYS A 32 5.08 -11.97 -21.84
CA LYS A 32 3.68 -11.97 -22.27
C LYS A 32 2.99 -13.34 -22.22
N ASP A 33 3.75 -14.43 -22.15
CA ASP A 33 3.20 -15.80 -22.15
C ASP A 33 3.21 -16.39 -20.74
N PRO A 34 2.04 -16.59 -20.09
CA PRO A 34 1.97 -17.14 -18.74
C PRO A 34 2.62 -18.53 -18.58
N SER A 35 2.74 -19.31 -19.66
CA SER A 35 3.38 -20.64 -19.60
C SER A 35 4.87 -20.59 -19.25
N HIS A 36 5.50 -19.42 -19.38
CA HIS A 36 6.90 -19.21 -18.99
C HIS A 36 7.08 -18.76 -17.55
N TRP A 37 5.98 -18.47 -16.84
CA TRP A 37 6.00 -18.02 -15.46
C TRP A 37 5.88 -19.21 -14.53
N GLN A 38 6.85 -19.38 -13.64
CA GLN A 38 6.76 -20.39 -12.61
C GLN A 38 5.56 -20.11 -11.69
N VAL A 39 4.82 -21.15 -11.33
CA VAL A 39 3.72 -21.07 -10.36
C VAL A 39 4.24 -21.49 -9.00
N THR A 40 3.92 -20.72 -7.98
CA THR A 40 4.30 -20.96 -6.58
C THR A 40 3.08 -20.86 -5.68
N ASP A 41 3.18 -21.37 -4.46
CA ASP A 41 2.08 -21.35 -3.51
C ASP A 41 1.76 -19.92 -3.04
N ALA A 42 0.54 -19.74 -2.53
CA ALA A 42 0.13 -18.51 -1.88
C ALA A 42 1.02 -18.19 -0.68
N LEU A 43 1.03 -16.92 -0.28
CA LEU A 43 1.70 -16.54 0.96
C LEU A 43 0.98 -17.18 2.15
N PRO A 44 1.72 -17.73 3.13
CA PRO A 44 1.11 -18.39 4.27
C PRO A 44 0.23 -17.44 5.11
N SER A 45 0.54 -16.14 5.14
CA SER A 45 -0.27 -15.12 5.82
C SER A 45 -1.53 -14.69 5.06
N TYR A 46 -1.79 -15.24 3.86
CA TYR A 46 -2.95 -14.89 3.02
C TYR A 46 -3.89 -16.08 2.76
N GLY A 47 -3.43 -17.32 2.95
CA GLY A 47 -4.19 -18.55 2.66
C GLY A 47 -4.42 -18.84 1.17
N ARG A 48 -4.42 -17.81 0.31
CA ARG A 48 -4.67 -17.90 -1.14
C ARG A 48 -3.99 -16.79 -1.92
N GLY A 49 -4.02 -16.91 -3.25
CA GLY A 49 -3.67 -15.83 -4.16
C GLY A 49 -4.62 -14.64 -4.05
N ILE A 50 -4.07 -13.45 -4.32
CA ILE A 50 -4.76 -12.17 -4.13
C ILE A 50 -5.84 -11.90 -5.20
N ASP A 51 -5.61 -12.32 -6.44
CA ASP A 51 -6.60 -12.18 -7.51
C ASP A 51 -7.55 -13.39 -7.53
N LEU A 52 -7.02 -14.59 -7.27
CA LEU A 52 -7.72 -15.87 -7.43
C LEU A 52 -7.40 -16.86 -6.31
N PRO A 53 -8.34 -17.76 -5.93
CA PRO A 53 -8.05 -18.83 -4.99
C PRO A 53 -6.90 -19.72 -5.48
N GLY A 54 -6.09 -20.23 -4.55
CA GLY A 54 -4.98 -21.13 -4.85
C GLY A 54 -3.66 -20.43 -5.12
N LYS A 55 -2.92 -20.91 -6.13
CA LYS A 55 -1.52 -20.53 -6.40
C LYS A 55 -1.38 -19.18 -7.10
N ARG A 56 -0.14 -18.72 -7.25
CA ARG A 56 0.23 -17.45 -7.90
C ARG A 56 1.41 -17.63 -8.86
N TYR A 57 1.47 -16.79 -9.89
CA TYR A 57 2.68 -16.67 -10.69
C TYR A 57 3.79 -16.02 -9.86
N MET A 58 5.01 -16.55 -9.97
CA MET A 58 6.21 -16.02 -9.34
C MET A 58 6.56 -14.65 -9.93
N SER A 59 7.12 -13.74 -9.14
CA SER A 59 7.43 -12.37 -9.59
C SER A 59 8.61 -12.31 -10.57
N LEU A 60 8.65 -11.26 -11.43
CA LEU A 60 9.64 -11.14 -12.51
C LEU A 60 11.08 -11.14 -11.97
N ILE A 61 11.30 -10.32 -10.95
CA ILE A 61 12.47 -10.33 -10.08
C ILE A 61 11.97 -10.84 -8.74
N ASN A 62 12.54 -11.95 -8.27
CA ASN A 62 12.13 -12.54 -6.99
C ASN A 62 13.34 -13.00 -6.16
N GLY A 63 13.14 -13.04 -4.85
CA GLY A 63 14.13 -13.55 -3.92
C GLY A 63 13.47 -14.03 -2.63
N ASP A 64 13.93 -15.15 -2.08
CA ASP A 64 13.46 -15.71 -0.82
C ASP A 64 14.64 -15.99 0.12
N MET A 65 14.49 -15.70 1.42
CA MET A 65 15.50 -15.87 2.46
C MET A 65 16.85 -15.22 2.09
N LEU A 66 16.79 -13.95 1.68
CA LEU A 66 17.96 -13.19 1.26
C LEU A 66 18.53 -12.32 2.38
N HIS A 67 19.83 -12.07 2.31
CA HIS A 67 20.54 -11.12 3.17
C HIS A 67 21.46 -10.25 2.29
N ASP A 68 21.56 -8.96 2.62
CA ASP A 68 22.37 -7.95 1.93
C ASP A 68 22.04 -7.85 0.43
N VAL A 69 20.82 -7.41 0.12
CA VAL A 69 20.33 -7.28 -1.26
C VAL A 69 20.45 -5.84 -1.72
N VAL A 70 21.08 -5.61 -2.87
CA VAL A 70 21.12 -4.29 -3.50
C VAL A 70 20.60 -4.39 -4.93
N VAL A 71 19.53 -3.66 -5.21
CA VAL A 71 18.95 -3.50 -6.55
C VAL A 71 19.05 -2.02 -6.95
N THR A 72 19.93 -1.72 -7.89
CA THR A 72 20.16 -0.35 -8.36
C THR A 72 20.53 -0.30 -9.84
N GLY A 73 20.38 0.84 -10.50
CA GLY A 73 20.61 0.91 -11.94
C GLY A 73 20.81 2.29 -12.56
N ASP A 74 21.26 3.31 -11.81
CA ASP A 74 21.55 4.66 -12.34
C ASP A 74 20.41 5.23 -13.22
N ASN A 75 19.18 5.15 -12.69
CA ASN A 75 17.93 5.48 -13.37
C ASN A 75 17.54 4.56 -14.56
N GLY A 76 18.06 3.33 -14.57
CA GLY A 76 17.66 2.27 -15.49
C GLY A 76 16.17 1.88 -15.35
N THR A 77 15.61 1.32 -16.42
CA THR A 77 14.18 1.01 -16.51
C THR A 77 13.91 -0.49 -16.46
N ILE A 78 12.96 -0.91 -15.64
CA ILE A 78 12.42 -2.27 -15.57
C ILE A 78 10.93 -2.20 -15.96
N ASP A 79 10.57 -2.77 -17.11
CA ASP A 79 9.20 -2.80 -17.62
C ASP A 79 8.57 -4.19 -17.44
N GLY A 80 7.49 -4.24 -16.66
CA GLY A 80 6.73 -5.46 -16.38
C GLY A 80 5.81 -5.92 -17.50
N GLN A 81 5.57 -5.08 -18.52
CA GLN A 81 4.65 -5.34 -19.64
C GLN A 81 3.27 -5.84 -19.19
N GLY A 82 2.71 -5.19 -18.18
CA GLY A 82 1.49 -5.62 -17.48
C GLY A 82 0.22 -5.75 -18.34
N LEU A 83 0.15 -5.17 -19.54
CA LEU A 83 -1.06 -5.13 -20.37
C LEU A 83 -1.70 -6.52 -20.57
N VAL A 84 -0.92 -7.56 -20.87
CA VAL A 84 -1.46 -8.92 -21.06
C VAL A 84 -2.11 -9.47 -19.77
N TRP A 85 -1.58 -9.09 -18.62
CA TRP A 85 -2.06 -9.53 -17.32
C TRP A 85 -3.33 -8.79 -16.93
N TRP A 86 -3.39 -7.50 -17.27
CA TRP A 86 -4.57 -6.67 -17.08
C TRP A 86 -5.72 -7.12 -17.97
N ASP A 87 -5.47 -7.44 -19.24
CA ASP A 87 -6.47 -7.98 -20.17
C ASP A 87 -7.04 -9.31 -19.63
N ARG A 88 -6.17 -10.21 -19.17
CA ARG A 88 -6.60 -11.49 -18.57
C ARG A 88 -7.37 -11.32 -17.27
N PHE A 89 -6.97 -10.37 -16.42
CA PHE A 89 -7.69 -10.04 -15.20
C PHE A 89 -9.10 -9.55 -15.53
N ASN A 90 -9.22 -8.54 -16.40
CA ASN A 90 -10.49 -7.96 -16.80
C ASN A 90 -11.40 -8.96 -17.52
N SER A 91 -10.82 -9.86 -18.34
CA SER A 91 -11.56 -10.90 -19.04
C SER A 91 -11.82 -12.15 -18.18
N HIS A 92 -11.44 -12.15 -16.90
CA HIS A 92 -11.57 -13.28 -15.99
C HIS A 92 -10.95 -14.59 -16.55
N SER A 93 -9.82 -14.48 -17.24
CA SER A 93 -9.12 -15.60 -17.89
C SER A 93 -7.75 -15.94 -17.27
N LEU A 94 -7.50 -15.42 -16.06
CA LEU A 94 -6.35 -15.81 -15.26
C LEU A 94 -6.52 -17.24 -14.75
N GLU A 95 -5.45 -18.04 -14.82
CA GLU A 95 -5.40 -19.37 -14.20
C GLU A 95 -4.93 -19.29 -12.74
N TYR A 96 -4.01 -18.36 -12.45
CA TYR A 96 -3.44 -18.09 -11.14
C TYR A 96 -3.35 -16.57 -10.92
N SER A 97 -3.14 -16.16 -9.66
CA SER A 97 -2.95 -14.73 -9.35
C SER A 97 -1.75 -14.15 -10.10
N ARG A 98 -1.90 -12.90 -10.57
CA ARG A 98 -0.89 -12.22 -11.41
C ARG A 98 0.46 -12.13 -10.67
N PRO A 99 1.57 -12.17 -11.41
CA PRO A 99 2.88 -11.97 -10.81
C PRO A 99 3.10 -10.51 -10.39
N HIS A 100 4.00 -10.27 -9.44
CA HIS A 100 4.49 -8.93 -9.17
C HIS A 100 5.74 -8.63 -10.02
N LEU A 101 6.15 -7.36 -10.07
CA LEU A 101 7.35 -6.98 -10.80
C LEU A 101 8.61 -7.31 -10.00
N VAL A 102 8.69 -6.85 -8.76
CA VAL A 102 9.75 -7.20 -7.81
C VAL A 102 9.11 -7.74 -6.53
N GLU A 103 9.59 -8.89 -6.08
CA GLU A 103 9.16 -9.46 -4.80
C GLU A 103 10.34 -9.99 -3.98
N PHE A 104 10.41 -9.55 -2.73
CA PHE A 104 11.32 -10.10 -1.73
C PHE A 104 10.49 -10.78 -0.66
N VAL A 105 10.79 -12.05 -0.41
CA VAL A 105 10.19 -12.87 0.65
C VAL A 105 11.26 -13.13 1.69
N SER A 106 10.96 -12.85 2.96
CA SER A 106 11.87 -13.16 4.08
C SER A 106 13.29 -12.61 3.91
N ALA A 107 13.42 -11.39 3.37
CA ALA A 107 14.72 -10.76 3.10
C ALA A 107 15.14 -9.76 4.18
N GLU A 108 16.45 -9.67 4.44
CA GLU A 108 17.03 -8.74 5.41
C GLU A 108 18.10 -7.85 4.75
N ASN A 109 18.14 -6.58 5.16
CA ASN A 109 19.07 -5.56 4.64
C ASN A 109 18.94 -5.39 3.12
N VAL A 110 17.81 -4.84 2.69
CA VAL A 110 17.46 -4.67 1.28
C VAL A 110 17.51 -3.20 0.88
N ILE A 111 18.23 -2.89 -0.18
CA ILE A 111 18.27 -1.56 -0.79
C ILE A 111 17.73 -1.64 -2.21
N VAL A 112 16.70 -0.84 -2.52
CA VAL A 112 16.22 -0.61 -3.88
C VAL A 112 16.37 0.87 -4.20
N SER A 113 17.20 1.23 -5.18
CA SER A 113 17.45 2.65 -5.45
C SER A 113 17.78 3.01 -6.87
N ASN A 114 17.48 4.26 -7.26
CA ASN A 114 17.85 4.84 -8.56
C ASN A 114 17.38 3.99 -9.74
N LEU A 115 16.08 3.68 -9.78
CA LEU A 115 15.45 2.85 -10.81
C LEU A 115 14.07 3.39 -11.19
N THR A 116 13.69 3.15 -12.45
CA THR A 116 12.35 3.37 -12.96
C THR A 116 11.65 2.04 -13.21
N PHE A 117 10.46 1.86 -12.65
CA PHE A 117 9.61 0.69 -12.82
C PHE A 117 8.38 1.06 -13.64
N LEU A 118 8.10 0.31 -14.70
CA LEU A 118 6.96 0.55 -15.58
C LEU A 118 6.03 -0.67 -15.64
N ASN A 119 4.72 -0.40 -15.74
CA ASN A 119 3.70 -1.37 -16.13
C ASN A 119 3.76 -2.70 -15.35
N ALA A 120 3.82 -2.64 -14.02
CA ALA A 120 3.78 -3.84 -13.19
C ALA A 120 2.49 -4.65 -13.47
N PRO A 121 2.56 -6.00 -13.56
CA PRO A 121 1.36 -6.81 -13.79
C PRO A 121 0.34 -6.72 -12.64
N ALA A 122 0.82 -6.77 -11.40
CA ALA A 122 0.06 -6.50 -10.19
C ALA A 122 0.77 -5.47 -9.30
N TYR A 123 1.75 -5.89 -8.49
CA TYR A 123 2.46 -4.99 -7.57
C TYR A 123 3.85 -4.66 -8.11
N THR A 124 4.34 -3.45 -7.86
CA THR A 124 5.63 -3.00 -8.38
C THR A 124 6.77 -3.50 -7.51
N ILE A 125 6.77 -3.16 -6.22
CA ILE A 125 7.71 -3.67 -5.23
C ILE A 125 6.91 -4.27 -4.09
N HIS A 126 6.94 -5.58 -3.94
CA HIS A 126 6.34 -6.30 -2.82
C HIS A 126 7.43 -6.83 -1.89
N SER A 127 7.55 -6.24 -0.71
CA SER A 127 8.47 -6.73 0.33
C SER A 127 7.64 -7.40 1.40
N VAL A 128 7.65 -8.73 1.42
CA VAL A 128 6.88 -9.53 2.36
C VAL A 128 7.80 -10.23 3.34
N TYR A 129 7.51 -10.14 4.64
CA TYR A 129 8.33 -10.73 5.71
C TYR A 129 9.76 -10.19 5.76
N CYS A 130 9.98 -8.97 5.29
CA CYS A 130 11.30 -8.37 5.21
C CYS A 130 11.69 -7.62 6.49
N ARG A 131 12.99 -7.36 6.66
CA ARG A 131 13.55 -6.52 7.74
C ARG A 131 14.61 -5.58 7.17
N ASN A 132 14.64 -4.33 7.63
CA ASN A 132 15.64 -3.32 7.22
C ASN A 132 15.60 -3.08 5.70
N LEU A 133 14.49 -2.50 5.23
CA LEU A 133 14.27 -2.18 3.82
C LEU A 133 14.47 -0.68 3.59
N TYR A 134 15.23 -0.34 2.56
CA TYR A 134 15.46 1.05 2.15
C TYR A 134 15.17 1.22 0.65
N ILE A 135 14.07 1.91 0.35
CA ILE A 135 13.64 2.25 -1.01
C ILE A 135 13.85 3.75 -1.21
N HIS A 136 14.72 4.11 -2.14
CA HIS A 136 15.16 5.49 -2.30
C HIS A 136 15.36 5.91 -3.76
N ARG A 137 14.80 7.05 -4.16
CA ARG A 137 14.93 7.58 -5.54
C ARG A 137 14.46 6.58 -6.58
N VAL A 138 13.30 5.98 -6.34
CA VAL A 138 12.63 5.13 -7.32
C VAL A 138 11.48 5.88 -7.97
N THR A 139 11.25 5.60 -9.25
CA THR A 139 10.05 6.02 -9.97
C THR A 139 9.24 4.78 -10.31
N ALA A 140 7.94 4.77 -10.03
CA ALA A 140 7.03 3.73 -10.48
C ALA A 140 5.88 4.38 -11.26
N ASN A 141 5.59 3.87 -12.45
CA ASN A 141 4.56 4.43 -13.32
C ASN A 141 3.77 3.35 -14.07
N THR A 142 2.45 3.47 -14.07
CA THR A 142 1.55 2.64 -14.87
C THR A 142 0.35 3.46 -15.35
N CYS A 143 -0.33 2.93 -16.36
CA CYS A 143 -1.52 3.53 -16.92
C CYS A 143 -2.64 3.66 -15.85
N PRO A 144 -3.39 4.78 -15.78
CA PRO A 144 -4.50 4.95 -14.84
C PRO A 144 -5.52 3.80 -14.86
N GLU A 145 -5.75 3.20 -16.02
CA GLU A 145 -6.72 2.12 -16.26
C GLU A 145 -6.21 0.74 -15.83
N SER A 146 -4.96 0.64 -15.37
CA SER A 146 -4.40 -0.65 -14.94
C SER A 146 -5.10 -1.16 -13.66
N PRO A 147 -5.71 -2.35 -13.68
CA PRO A 147 -6.60 -2.80 -12.62
C PRO A 147 -5.81 -3.27 -11.39
N TYR A 148 -6.14 -2.73 -10.22
CA TYR A 148 -5.57 -3.12 -8.92
C TYR A 148 -4.03 -3.17 -8.91
N THR A 149 -3.37 -2.28 -9.66
CA THR A 149 -1.91 -2.18 -9.67
C THR A 149 -1.43 -1.30 -8.52
N ILE A 150 -0.50 -1.83 -7.72
CA ILE A 150 0.03 -1.14 -6.54
C ILE A 150 1.51 -0.84 -6.72
N GLY A 151 1.97 0.32 -6.24
CA GLY A 151 3.37 0.72 -6.30
C GLY A 151 4.22 -0.07 -5.31
N ILE A 152 4.38 0.46 -4.09
CA ILE A 152 5.21 -0.15 -3.05
C ILE A 152 4.32 -0.78 -1.98
N VAL A 153 4.59 -2.04 -1.64
CA VAL A 153 3.82 -2.83 -0.69
C VAL A 153 4.74 -3.44 0.37
N PRO A 154 4.99 -2.74 1.49
CA PRO A 154 5.50 -3.36 2.70
C PRO A 154 4.41 -4.25 3.31
N ASP A 155 4.65 -5.56 3.33
CA ASP A 155 3.74 -6.55 3.88
C ASP A 155 4.42 -7.35 5.00
N SER A 156 3.85 -7.34 6.20
CA SER A 156 4.38 -8.05 7.36
C SER A 156 5.89 -7.80 7.57
N SER A 157 6.33 -6.55 7.35
CA SER A 157 7.75 -6.16 7.23
C SER A 157 8.13 -5.07 8.24
N GLU A 158 9.36 -5.13 8.76
CA GLU A 158 9.81 -4.27 9.87
C GLU A 158 11.00 -3.40 9.47
N ASN A 159 11.08 -2.18 10.01
CA ASN A 159 12.16 -1.22 9.72
C ASN A 159 12.23 -0.88 8.24
N VAL A 160 11.19 -0.22 7.73
CA VAL A 160 11.05 0.13 6.31
C VAL A 160 11.20 1.63 6.14
N CYS A 161 12.04 2.07 5.21
CA CYS A 161 12.18 3.47 4.84
C CYS A 161 11.96 3.64 3.33
N ILE A 162 10.95 4.42 2.96
CA ILE A 162 10.64 4.81 1.58
C ILE A 162 10.86 6.31 1.47
N GLN A 163 11.78 6.75 0.61
CA GLN A 163 12.05 8.18 0.49
C GLN A 163 12.41 8.68 -0.90
N GLU A 164 12.18 9.97 -1.15
CA GLU A 164 12.58 10.68 -2.37
C GLU A 164 12.09 9.99 -3.65
N SER A 165 10.87 9.47 -3.64
CA SER A 165 10.36 8.57 -4.68
C SER A 165 9.07 9.10 -5.31
N SER A 166 8.85 8.80 -6.59
CA SER A 166 7.65 9.19 -7.33
C SER A 166 6.86 7.97 -7.78
N ILE A 167 5.62 7.82 -7.29
CA ILE A 167 4.83 6.60 -7.44
C ILE A 167 3.46 6.96 -8.03
N ASN A 168 3.24 6.59 -9.29
CA ASN A 168 2.06 6.93 -10.08
C ASN A 168 1.35 5.67 -10.56
N MET A 169 0.26 5.30 -9.88
CA MET A 169 -0.34 3.97 -10.03
C MET A 169 -1.81 4.00 -10.49
N GLY A 170 -2.27 2.85 -10.99
CA GLY A 170 -3.67 2.64 -11.36
C GLY A 170 -4.56 2.50 -10.12
N TYR A 171 -4.07 1.79 -9.09
CA TYR A 171 -4.76 1.64 -7.80
C TYR A 171 -4.00 2.38 -6.69
N ASP A 172 -3.50 1.69 -5.65
CA ASP A 172 -2.80 2.34 -4.55
C ASP A 172 -1.33 2.67 -4.92
N ALA A 173 -0.82 3.83 -4.48
CA ALA A 173 0.58 4.18 -4.73
C ALA A 173 1.51 3.49 -3.71
N ILE A 174 1.28 3.69 -2.41
CA ILE A 174 1.93 2.93 -1.34
C ILE A 174 0.84 2.28 -0.49
N SER A 175 0.94 0.97 -0.24
CA SER A 175 -0.03 0.22 0.56
C SER A 175 0.67 -0.63 1.61
N LEU A 176 0.45 -0.34 2.88
CA LEU A 176 0.96 -1.14 3.99
C LEU A 176 -0.01 -2.27 4.27
N LYS A 177 0.52 -3.49 4.34
CA LYS A 177 -0.25 -4.72 4.58
C LYS A 177 0.43 -5.58 5.64
N SER A 178 -0.24 -6.58 6.16
CA SER A 178 0.29 -7.52 7.16
C SER A 178 -0.56 -8.79 7.21
N GLY A 179 -0.80 -9.42 6.06
CA GLY A 179 -1.62 -10.65 6.00
C GLY A 179 -3.13 -10.44 6.08
N TRP A 180 -3.86 -11.53 5.83
CA TRP A 180 -5.30 -11.56 5.58
C TRP A 180 -6.04 -12.48 6.56
N ASP A 181 -6.96 -11.91 7.34
CA ASP A 181 -7.87 -12.56 8.28
C ASP A 181 -7.15 -13.57 9.20
N GLU A 182 -7.70 -14.77 9.38
CA GLU A 182 -7.16 -15.81 10.25
C GLU A 182 -5.74 -16.25 9.86
N TYR A 183 -5.38 -16.15 8.58
CA TYR A 183 -4.04 -16.46 8.11
C TYR A 183 -3.04 -15.40 8.57
N GLY A 184 -3.40 -14.12 8.48
CA GLY A 184 -2.58 -13.03 9.00
C GLY A 184 -2.50 -13.03 10.52
N LEU A 185 -3.62 -13.30 11.20
CA LEU A 185 -3.68 -13.43 12.66
C LEU A 185 -2.80 -14.57 13.17
N SER A 186 -2.87 -15.75 12.54
CA SER A 186 -2.05 -16.91 12.92
C SER A 186 -0.57 -16.74 12.57
N TYR A 187 -0.26 -16.04 11.47
CA TYR A 187 1.11 -15.71 11.11
C TYR A 187 1.73 -14.67 12.05
N ALA A 188 0.90 -13.81 12.65
CA ALA A 188 1.24 -12.92 13.76
C ALA A 188 2.49 -12.05 13.51
N ARG A 189 2.62 -11.52 12.28
CA ARG A 189 3.75 -10.67 11.90
C ARG A 189 3.28 -9.31 11.40
N PRO A 190 3.60 -8.22 12.11
CA PRO A 190 3.14 -6.89 11.74
C PRO A 190 4.00 -6.28 10.62
N THR A 191 3.44 -5.27 9.96
CA THR A 191 4.24 -4.22 9.32
C THR A 191 4.46 -3.10 10.33
N ALA A 192 5.71 -2.91 10.75
CA ALA A 192 6.03 -2.02 11.87
C ALA A 192 7.30 -1.20 11.64
N ASN A 193 7.38 -0.03 12.30
CA ASN A 193 8.49 0.91 12.16
C ASN A 193 8.74 1.29 10.70
N VAL A 194 7.78 2.02 10.12
CA VAL A 194 7.80 2.44 8.71
C VAL A 194 7.95 3.95 8.63
N GLN A 195 8.90 4.43 7.83
CA GLN A 195 9.08 5.84 7.49
C GLN A 195 8.83 6.05 6.00
N ILE A 196 7.92 6.95 5.67
CA ILE A 196 7.65 7.39 4.28
C ILE A 196 7.89 8.90 4.23
N ARG A 197 8.90 9.36 3.50
CA ARG A 197 9.22 10.79 3.45
C ARG A 197 9.61 11.33 2.09
N ASN A 198 9.25 12.58 1.81
CA ASN A 198 9.59 13.25 0.55
C ASN A 198 9.14 12.44 -0.68
N VAL A 199 7.84 12.18 -0.78
CA VAL A 199 7.27 11.34 -1.85
C VAL A 199 6.26 12.10 -2.70
N TYR A 200 6.21 11.77 -3.99
CA TYR A 200 5.29 12.37 -4.95
C TYR A 200 4.36 11.29 -5.52
N LEU A 201 3.08 11.35 -5.17
CA LEU A 201 2.16 10.22 -5.27
C LEU A 201 0.91 10.52 -6.09
N ARG A 202 0.52 9.55 -6.92
CA ARG A 202 -0.77 9.51 -7.63
C ARG A 202 -1.37 8.12 -7.59
N ALA A 203 -2.68 8.06 -7.34
CA ALA A 203 -3.49 6.84 -7.33
C ALA A 203 -4.80 7.05 -8.09
N ALA A 204 -4.92 6.49 -9.30
CA ALA A 204 -6.05 6.81 -10.18
C ALA A 204 -7.40 6.29 -9.67
N SER A 205 -7.45 5.06 -9.14
CA SER A 205 -8.66 4.40 -8.65
C SER A 205 -8.55 3.86 -7.21
N GLY A 206 -7.40 4.07 -6.57
CA GLY A 206 -7.13 3.70 -5.18
C GLY A 206 -6.77 4.91 -4.31
N SER A 207 -5.81 4.71 -3.41
CA SER A 207 -5.28 5.72 -2.48
C SER A 207 -3.79 5.96 -2.68
N SER A 208 -3.37 7.19 -2.47
CA SER A 208 -1.95 7.54 -2.57
C SER A 208 -1.15 6.87 -1.44
N ILE A 209 -1.70 6.84 -0.23
CA ILE A 209 -1.19 6.04 0.88
C ILE A 209 -2.35 5.25 1.46
N SER A 210 -2.22 3.93 1.55
CA SER A 210 -3.22 3.07 2.19
C SER A 210 -2.61 2.20 3.28
N PHE A 211 -3.41 1.99 4.32
CA PHE A 211 -3.18 1.06 5.41
C PHE A 211 -4.28 -0.01 5.31
N GLY A 212 -3.90 -1.25 4.99
CA GLY A 212 -4.82 -2.36 4.76
C GLY A 212 -5.29 -2.51 3.29
N SER A 213 -6.38 -3.23 3.03
CA SER A 213 -7.25 -3.90 4.02
C SER A 213 -6.64 -5.10 4.71
N GLU A 214 -5.60 -5.70 4.12
CA GLU A 214 -4.87 -6.86 4.67
C GLU A 214 -3.99 -6.40 5.83
N MET A 215 -4.56 -6.30 7.03
CA MET A 215 -3.93 -5.72 8.22
C MET A 215 -3.91 -6.66 9.44
N SER A 216 -4.16 -7.94 9.22
CA SER A 216 -4.52 -8.89 10.29
C SER A 216 -3.36 -9.24 11.24
N GLY A 217 -2.12 -9.22 10.74
CA GLY A 217 -0.90 -9.31 11.54
C GLY A 217 -0.51 -8.02 12.28
N GLY A 218 -1.19 -6.91 12.00
CA GLY A 218 -0.95 -5.59 12.60
C GLY A 218 -0.15 -4.63 11.70
N ILE A 219 -0.53 -3.35 11.74
CA ILE A 219 0.24 -2.24 11.17
C ILE A 219 0.46 -1.22 12.30
N SER A 220 1.71 -0.93 12.63
CA SER A 220 2.01 0.06 13.68
C SER A 220 3.28 0.87 13.48
N ASP A 221 3.39 1.96 14.23
CA ASP A 221 4.58 2.81 14.30
C ASP A 221 4.99 3.29 12.90
N VAL A 222 4.06 4.00 12.25
CA VAL A 222 4.25 4.50 10.88
C VAL A 222 4.29 6.02 10.89
N GLU A 223 5.37 6.57 10.37
CA GLU A 223 5.55 8.00 10.16
C GLU A 223 5.53 8.31 8.66
N VAL A 224 4.63 9.22 8.26
CA VAL A 224 4.59 9.77 6.92
C VAL A 224 4.84 11.27 7.02
N SER A 225 5.83 11.78 6.28
CA SER A 225 6.14 13.22 6.24
C SER A 225 6.46 13.70 4.84
N ASP A 226 6.26 14.99 4.57
CA ASP A 226 6.67 15.64 3.32
C ASP A 226 6.13 14.94 2.05
N ALA A 227 4.82 14.69 1.96
CA ALA A 227 4.23 14.04 0.79
C ALA A 227 3.45 15.01 -0.08
N HIS A 228 3.64 14.92 -1.40
CA HIS A 228 2.80 15.60 -2.38
C HIS A 228 1.90 14.59 -3.07
N ILE A 229 0.59 14.73 -2.87
CA ILE A 229 -0.44 13.88 -3.44
C ILE A 229 -1.17 14.66 -4.52
N HIS A 230 -1.29 14.10 -5.72
CA HIS A 230 -1.96 14.80 -6.81
C HIS A 230 -2.80 13.88 -7.69
N ASN A 231 -3.90 14.40 -8.24
CA ASN A 231 -4.75 13.70 -9.21
C ASN A 231 -5.15 12.28 -8.77
N SER A 232 -5.51 12.13 -7.50
CA SER A 232 -5.80 10.84 -6.88
C SER A 232 -7.29 10.70 -6.54
N LEU A 233 -7.82 9.48 -6.62
CA LEU A 233 -9.18 9.21 -6.14
C LEU A 233 -9.25 9.41 -4.62
N SER A 234 -8.28 8.89 -3.88
CA SER A 234 -8.14 9.09 -2.44
C SER A 234 -6.71 9.49 -2.06
N GLY A 235 -6.60 10.34 -1.03
CA GLY A 235 -5.32 10.75 -0.47
C GLY A 235 -4.74 9.66 0.43
N ILE A 236 -5.13 9.71 1.70
CA ILE A 236 -4.71 8.77 2.74
C ILE A 236 -5.91 7.90 3.12
N ALA A 237 -5.70 6.59 3.21
CA ALA A 237 -6.78 5.67 3.56
C ALA A 237 -6.41 4.62 4.62
N PHE A 238 -7.35 4.37 5.53
CA PHE A 238 -7.33 3.30 6.52
C PHE A 238 -8.49 2.36 6.22
N ARG A 239 -8.20 1.13 5.82
CA ARG A 239 -9.21 0.18 5.33
C ARG A 239 -9.15 -1.09 6.16
N THR A 240 -10.30 -1.57 6.59
CA THR A 240 -10.43 -2.86 7.25
C THR A 240 -11.90 -3.32 7.18
N THR A 241 -12.17 -4.52 7.70
CA THR A 241 -13.52 -5.07 7.85
C THR A 241 -13.56 -6.01 9.05
N ASN A 242 -14.73 -6.19 9.68
CA ASN A 242 -14.92 -7.23 10.69
C ASN A 242 -14.49 -8.59 10.11
N GLY A 243 -13.79 -9.42 10.88
CA GLY A 243 -13.14 -10.63 10.38
C GLY A 243 -11.63 -10.51 10.25
N ARG A 244 -11.12 -9.28 10.06
CA ARG A 244 -9.68 -9.04 9.90
C ARG A 244 -8.91 -9.23 11.21
N GLY A 245 -9.53 -8.93 12.36
CA GLY A 245 -8.81 -8.78 13.63
C GLY A 245 -7.65 -7.79 13.50
N GLY A 246 -6.56 -8.02 14.24
CA GLY A 246 -5.35 -7.22 14.12
C GLY A 246 -5.55 -5.75 14.51
N TYR A 247 -4.65 -4.89 14.05
CA TYR A 247 -4.68 -3.48 14.40
C TYR A 247 -4.03 -2.57 13.35
N ILE A 248 -4.51 -1.33 13.25
CA ILE A 248 -3.80 -0.18 12.67
C ILE A 248 -3.67 0.84 13.79
N LYS A 249 -2.45 1.07 14.29
CA LYS A 249 -2.24 2.00 15.41
C LYS A 249 -0.91 2.75 15.35
N GLU A 250 -0.81 3.84 16.09
CA GLU A 250 0.42 4.65 16.17
C GLU A 250 0.87 5.13 14.78
N ILE A 251 -0.04 5.81 14.10
CA ILE A 251 0.19 6.37 12.76
C ILE A 251 0.29 7.88 12.89
N ASP A 252 1.42 8.45 12.47
CA ASP A 252 1.63 9.89 12.43
C ASP A 252 1.89 10.36 10.99
N ILE A 253 1.04 11.27 10.50
CA ILE A 253 1.09 11.76 9.13
C ILE A 253 1.12 13.29 9.14
N SER A 254 2.21 13.85 8.64
CA SER A 254 2.52 15.27 8.73
C SER A 254 2.98 15.89 7.42
N ASN A 255 2.81 17.21 7.29
CA ASN A 255 3.29 17.99 6.14
C ASN A 255 2.90 17.40 4.78
N ILE A 256 1.58 17.32 4.53
CA ILE A 256 1.02 16.75 3.31
C ILE A 256 0.42 17.86 2.44
N HIS A 257 0.77 17.87 1.17
CA HIS A 257 0.17 18.76 0.18
C HIS A 257 -0.66 17.97 -0.83
N MET A 258 -1.95 18.27 -0.95
CA MET A 258 -2.89 17.56 -1.81
C MET A 258 -3.42 18.46 -2.94
N VAL A 259 -3.43 17.99 -4.18
CA VAL A 259 -4.00 18.74 -5.32
C VAL A 259 -4.90 17.85 -6.17
N ASN A 260 -6.13 18.30 -6.41
CA ASN A 260 -7.11 17.56 -7.22
C ASN A 260 -7.31 16.12 -6.72
N VAL A 261 -7.70 16.00 -5.45
CA VAL A 261 -7.97 14.71 -4.80
C VAL A 261 -9.48 14.53 -4.64
N GLY A 262 -9.98 13.31 -4.86
CA GLY A 262 -11.37 12.97 -4.56
C GLY A 262 -11.64 13.07 -3.07
N THR A 263 -11.24 12.06 -2.30
CA THR A 263 -11.37 12.04 -0.83
C THR A 263 -10.01 12.22 -0.17
N ALA A 264 -9.79 13.30 0.59
CA ALA A 264 -8.49 13.54 1.24
C ALA A 264 -8.16 12.47 2.28
N PHE A 265 -9.11 12.17 3.17
CA PHE A 265 -8.96 11.14 4.21
C PHE A 265 -10.11 10.11 4.15
N LEU A 266 -9.76 8.83 4.02
CA LEU A 266 -10.72 7.72 3.93
C LEU A 266 -10.44 6.68 5.01
N ALA A 267 -11.22 6.65 6.08
CA ALA A 267 -11.22 5.54 7.03
C ALA A 267 -12.52 4.72 6.85
N ASN A 268 -12.41 3.45 6.48
CA ASN A 268 -13.56 2.57 6.23
C ASN A 268 -13.35 1.19 6.85
N GLY A 269 -14.17 0.87 7.86
CA GLY A 269 -14.20 -0.39 8.61
C GLY A 269 -15.14 -1.45 8.01
N SER A 270 -15.60 -1.26 6.78
CA SER A 270 -16.38 -2.24 6.01
C SER A 270 -15.87 -2.30 4.57
N PHE A 271 -14.55 -2.44 4.42
CA PHE A 271 -13.85 -2.43 3.13
C PHE A 271 -13.15 -3.77 2.83
N GLY A 272 -13.33 -4.24 1.61
CA GLY A 272 -12.62 -5.41 1.08
C GLY A 272 -13.42 -6.70 1.17
N THR A 273 -12.76 -7.81 0.83
CA THR A 273 -13.33 -9.17 0.87
C THR A 273 -12.59 -10.03 1.89
N HIS A 274 -13.06 -11.26 2.11
CA HIS A 274 -12.39 -12.29 2.90
C HIS A 274 -11.75 -13.33 1.97
N PRO A 275 -10.68 -14.04 2.38
CA PRO A 275 -10.00 -14.99 1.51
C PRO A 275 -10.89 -16.20 1.24
N ASP A 276 -11.65 -16.62 2.24
CA ASP A 276 -12.63 -17.68 2.22
C ASP A 276 -13.69 -17.44 3.32
N SER A 277 -14.49 -18.46 3.66
CA SER A 277 -15.56 -18.37 4.66
C SER A 277 -15.16 -18.81 6.07
N GLY A 278 -13.86 -19.08 6.31
CA GLY A 278 -13.30 -19.59 7.56
C GLY A 278 -12.94 -18.51 8.59
N PHE A 279 -13.00 -17.23 8.21
CA PHE A 279 -12.71 -16.11 9.10
C PHE A 279 -13.71 -16.01 10.27
N ASP A 280 -13.23 -15.55 11.43
CA ASP A 280 -14.08 -15.27 12.58
C ASP A 280 -14.73 -13.89 12.44
N GLU A 281 -16.04 -13.84 12.20
CA GLU A 281 -16.80 -12.58 12.09
C GLU A 281 -16.69 -11.65 13.31
N ASN A 282 -16.31 -12.19 14.48
CA ASN A 282 -16.10 -11.45 15.72
C ASN A 282 -14.62 -11.03 15.93
N ALA A 283 -13.73 -11.31 14.98
CA ALA A 283 -12.39 -10.76 14.96
C ALA A 283 -12.45 -9.27 14.54
N TYR A 284 -12.72 -8.41 15.52
CA TYR A 284 -12.85 -6.98 15.33
C TYR A 284 -11.47 -6.30 15.19
N PRO A 285 -11.24 -5.50 14.13
CA PRO A 285 -9.97 -4.82 13.91
C PRO A 285 -9.85 -3.56 14.77
N LEU A 286 -8.75 -3.38 15.50
CA LEU A 286 -8.50 -2.15 16.24
C LEU A 286 -7.92 -1.07 15.32
N VAL A 287 -8.60 0.07 15.16
CA VAL A 287 -8.04 1.24 14.47
C VAL A 287 -8.01 2.41 15.43
N SER A 288 -6.81 2.84 15.84
CA SER A 288 -6.69 3.90 16.83
C SER A 288 -5.37 4.66 16.75
N HIS A 289 -5.26 5.79 17.45
CA HIS A 289 -4.01 6.55 17.58
C HIS A 289 -3.46 6.95 16.19
N ILE A 290 -4.31 7.65 15.45
CA ILE A 290 -3.99 8.18 14.12
C ILE A 290 -3.93 9.70 14.24
N ARG A 291 -2.77 10.27 13.93
CA ARG A 291 -2.56 11.70 13.87
C ARG A 291 -2.39 12.15 12.42
N LEU A 292 -3.21 13.11 12.02
CA LEU A 292 -3.13 13.78 10.73
C LEU A 292 -2.89 15.27 11.01
N HIS A 293 -1.74 15.80 10.63
CA HIS A 293 -1.43 17.19 10.94
C HIS A 293 -0.62 17.95 9.89
N ASP A 294 -0.75 19.27 9.88
CA ASP A 294 -0.06 20.15 8.92
C ASP A 294 -0.36 19.75 7.46
N ILE A 295 -1.64 19.70 7.10
CA ILE A 295 -2.10 19.22 5.79
C ILE A 295 -2.82 20.34 5.03
N VAL A 296 -2.36 20.61 3.81
CA VAL A 296 -2.98 21.59 2.91
C VAL A 296 -3.49 20.89 1.67
N GLY A 297 -4.71 21.20 1.24
CA GLY A 297 -5.34 20.60 0.09
C GLY A 297 -6.03 21.61 -0.81
N GLU A 298 -5.83 21.48 -2.11
CA GLU A 298 -6.47 22.27 -3.15
C GLU A 298 -7.35 21.38 -4.04
N ASN A 299 -8.54 21.87 -4.39
CA ASN A 299 -9.43 21.20 -5.33
C ASN A 299 -9.82 19.78 -4.83
N ILE A 300 -10.23 19.68 -3.57
CA ILE A 300 -10.64 18.45 -2.89
C ILE A 300 -12.15 18.22 -3.08
N SER A 301 -12.60 17.00 -3.35
CA SER A 301 -14.05 16.73 -3.46
C SER A 301 -14.71 16.44 -2.09
N THR A 302 -14.06 15.63 -1.25
CA THR A 302 -14.50 15.23 0.09
C THR A 302 -13.33 15.36 1.06
N ALA A 303 -13.52 16.10 2.15
CA ALA A 303 -12.49 16.30 3.17
C ALA A 303 -12.21 15.00 3.93
N GLY A 304 -13.26 14.35 4.44
CA GLY A 304 -13.09 13.09 5.17
C GLY A 304 -14.29 12.17 5.10
N TYR A 305 -14.02 10.88 5.03
CA TYR A 305 -14.99 9.80 5.18
C TYR A 305 -14.47 8.87 6.27
N PHE A 306 -15.09 8.85 7.44
CA PHE A 306 -14.65 8.09 8.61
C PHE A 306 -15.78 7.21 9.11
N PHE A 307 -15.78 5.95 8.70
CA PHE A 307 -16.81 4.97 9.04
C PHE A 307 -16.15 3.78 9.72
N GLY A 308 -16.20 3.71 11.05
CA GLY A 308 -15.95 2.49 11.80
C GLY A 308 -17.18 1.58 11.79
N THR A 309 -17.16 0.55 12.64
CA THR A 309 -18.34 -0.27 12.92
C THR A 309 -18.79 -0.07 14.36
N LYS A 310 -20.02 -0.47 14.69
CA LYS A 310 -20.53 -0.36 16.06
C LYS A 310 -19.69 -1.19 17.04
N GLU A 311 -19.24 -2.35 16.59
CA GLU A 311 -18.44 -3.30 17.35
C GLU A 311 -16.96 -2.89 17.40
N SER A 312 -16.48 -2.18 16.37
CA SER A 312 -15.13 -1.63 16.29
C SER A 312 -15.10 -0.17 15.82
N PRO A 313 -15.43 0.78 16.71
CA PRO A 313 -15.32 2.18 16.38
C PRO A 313 -13.85 2.59 16.24
N PHE A 314 -13.58 3.54 15.36
CA PHE A 314 -12.25 4.13 15.20
C PHE A 314 -12.03 5.18 16.28
N THR A 315 -10.95 5.10 17.05
CA THR A 315 -10.79 5.93 18.26
C THR A 315 -9.45 6.67 18.28
N SER A 316 -9.33 7.71 19.09
CA SER A 316 -8.08 8.48 19.22
C SER A 316 -7.57 8.99 17.86
N ILE A 317 -8.48 9.52 17.04
CA ILE A 317 -8.15 10.23 15.81
C ILE A 317 -7.85 11.68 16.16
N LEU A 318 -6.68 12.19 15.80
CA LEU A 318 -6.29 13.58 16.00
C LEU A 318 -6.08 14.28 14.66
N LEU A 319 -6.88 15.32 14.41
CA LEU A 319 -6.75 16.20 13.25
C LEU A 319 -6.20 17.55 13.69
N SER A 320 -5.06 18.03 13.18
CA SER A 320 -4.56 19.35 13.59
C SER A 320 -3.92 20.16 12.48
N ASN A 321 -4.22 21.45 12.39
CA ASN A 321 -3.68 22.35 11.36
C ASN A 321 -3.91 21.81 9.93
N ILE A 322 -5.19 21.65 9.56
CA ILE A 322 -5.60 21.12 8.26
C ILE A 322 -6.40 22.18 7.51
N SER A 323 -6.04 22.47 6.25
CA SER A 323 -6.76 23.41 5.40
C SER A 323 -7.03 22.83 4.01
N LEU A 324 -8.28 22.51 3.72
CA LEU A 324 -8.70 21.90 2.46
C LEU A 324 -9.68 22.82 1.71
N SER A 325 -9.32 23.20 0.50
CA SER A 325 -10.22 23.90 -0.42
C SER A 325 -11.12 22.88 -1.14
N ILE A 326 -12.41 22.90 -0.81
CA ILE A 326 -13.41 22.00 -1.39
C ILE A 326 -13.89 22.52 -2.75
N LYS A 327 -14.03 21.63 -3.73
CA LYS A 327 -14.59 21.92 -5.06
C LYS A 327 -15.98 22.56 -4.93
N ASN A 328 -16.19 23.68 -5.63
CA ASN A 328 -17.38 24.55 -5.58
C ASN A 328 -18.76 23.85 -5.76
N SER A 329 -18.82 22.59 -6.18
CA SER A 329 -20.06 21.83 -6.37
C SER A 329 -20.51 21.04 -5.14
N ALA A 330 -19.69 20.92 -4.10
CA ALA A 330 -20.04 20.27 -2.85
C ALA A 330 -20.28 21.31 -1.75
N SER A 331 -21.37 21.18 -0.99
CA SER A 331 -21.56 21.97 0.22
C SER A 331 -20.41 21.69 1.19
N PRO A 332 -19.69 22.71 1.71
CA PRO A 332 -18.63 22.49 2.70
C PRO A 332 -19.13 21.73 3.95
N ALA A 333 -20.42 21.83 4.27
CA ALA A 333 -21.03 21.10 5.39
C ALA A 333 -21.10 19.58 5.17
N ASP A 334 -21.12 19.12 3.92
CA ASP A 334 -21.19 17.69 3.56
C ASP A 334 -19.81 17.11 3.19
N SER A 335 -18.75 17.91 3.37
CA SER A 335 -17.38 17.51 3.02
C SER A 335 -16.79 16.48 3.99
N TRP A 336 -17.38 16.35 5.19
CA TRP A 336 -17.04 15.33 6.18
C TRP A 336 -18.24 14.42 6.42
N GLN A 337 -18.00 13.12 6.42
CA GLN A 337 -19.00 12.10 6.76
C GLN A 337 -18.39 11.16 7.79
N CYS A 338 -19.04 11.03 8.93
CA CYS A 338 -18.52 10.26 10.05
C CYS A 338 -19.57 9.35 10.66
N SER A 339 -19.16 8.16 11.06
CA SER A 339 -19.97 7.22 11.84
C SER A 339 -19.05 6.27 12.60
N TYR A 340 -19.37 5.99 13.86
CA TYR A 340 -18.57 5.12 14.73
C TYR A 340 -17.08 5.49 14.75
N VAL A 341 -16.81 6.78 14.93
CA VAL A 341 -15.47 7.33 15.10
C VAL A 341 -15.47 8.25 16.32
N ASP A 342 -14.34 8.37 16.99
CA ASP A 342 -14.11 9.29 18.10
C ASP A 342 -12.70 9.89 18.02
N GLY A 343 -12.60 11.18 18.29
CA GLY A 343 -11.33 11.90 18.21
C GLY A 343 -11.44 13.40 18.52
N SER A 344 -10.36 14.11 18.27
CA SER A 344 -10.24 15.54 18.47
C SER A 344 -9.73 16.26 17.21
N SER A 345 -10.06 17.55 17.12
CA SER A 345 -9.60 18.40 16.03
C SER A 345 -9.24 19.80 16.50
N GLU A 346 -8.17 20.36 15.94
CA GLU A 346 -7.69 21.72 16.23
C GLU A 346 -7.26 22.42 14.93
N PHE A 347 -7.78 23.62 14.66
CA PHE A 347 -7.47 24.37 13.43
C PHE A 347 -7.69 23.57 12.13
N VAL A 348 -8.89 23.00 11.96
CA VAL A 348 -9.28 22.21 10.78
C VAL A 348 -10.34 22.95 9.96
N VAL A 349 -10.07 23.15 8.67
CA VAL A 349 -10.98 23.77 7.70
C VAL A 349 -11.04 22.88 6.44
N PRO A 350 -12.23 22.50 5.94
CA PRO A 350 -13.55 22.77 6.49
C PRO A 350 -13.76 22.02 7.82
N GLU A 351 -14.71 22.50 8.60
CA GLU A 351 -14.94 22.01 9.97
C GLU A 351 -15.40 20.53 9.98
N PRO A 352 -14.76 19.65 10.78
CA PRO A 352 -15.06 18.21 10.76
C PRO A 352 -16.37 17.87 11.49
N CYS A 353 -16.74 16.58 11.44
CA CYS A 353 -17.90 16.04 12.17
C CYS A 353 -17.79 16.25 13.69
N LEU A 354 -18.92 16.18 14.40
CA LEU A 354 -18.95 16.37 15.86
C LEU A 354 -18.19 15.28 16.62
N GLU A 355 -18.18 14.07 16.07
CA GLU A 355 -17.46 12.90 16.54
C GLU A 355 -15.94 13.12 16.64
N LEU A 356 -15.40 14.08 15.88
CA LEU A 356 -13.97 14.42 15.84
C LEU A 356 -13.67 15.72 16.60
N LYS A 357 -14.52 16.12 17.55
CA LYS A 357 -14.38 17.36 18.34
C LYS A 357 -14.39 17.10 19.85
N SER A 358 -14.11 15.87 20.28
CA SER A 358 -14.08 15.52 21.70
C SER A 358 -12.83 16.07 22.38
N PHE A 359 -13.00 16.96 23.37
CA PHE A 359 -11.91 17.57 24.14
C PHE A 359 -11.31 16.64 25.22
N ASP A 360 -11.92 15.48 25.49
CA ASP A 360 -11.49 14.53 26.54
C ASP A 360 -10.64 13.36 26.00
N SER A 361 -10.31 13.34 24.71
CA SER A 361 -9.49 12.28 24.12
C SER A 361 -8.00 12.49 24.43
N TYR A 362 -7.51 11.86 25.50
CA TYR A 362 -6.08 11.84 25.83
C TYR A 362 -5.33 11.05 24.74
N TYR A 363 -4.60 11.73 23.86
CA TYR A 363 -3.71 11.12 22.87
C TYR A 363 -2.44 10.59 23.59
N GLY A 364 -2.60 9.60 24.46
CA GLY A 364 -1.50 8.79 25.00
C GLY A 364 -1.12 7.71 23.99
N ARG A 365 0.06 7.09 24.10
CA ARG A 365 0.36 5.88 23.32
C ARG A 365 -0.65 4.79 23.66
N ALA A 366 -1.09 4.02 22.66
CA ALA A 366 -1.88 2.82 22.87
C ALA A 366 -1.16 1.89 23.85
N GLU A 367 -1.81 1.52 24.95
CA GLU A 367 -1.29 0.46 25.82
C GLU A 367 -1.15 -0.83 24.98
N ALA A 368 -0.04 -1.54 25.18
CA ALA A 368 0.19 -2.80 24.48
C ALA A 368 -0.84 -3.83 24.97
N LEU A 369 -1.83 -4.15 24.12
CA LEU A 369 -2.74 -5.28 24.31
C LEU A 369 -2.04 -6.61 24.01
#